data_AF-A0A416DU26-F1
#
_entry.id   AF-A0A416DU26-F1
#
_cell.length_a   1.000
_cell.length_b   1.000
_cell.length_c   1.000
_cell.angle_alpha   90.00
_cell.angle_beta   90.00
_cell.angle_gamma   90.00
#
_symmetry.space_group_name_H-M   'P 1'
#
loop_
_entity.id
_entity.type
_entity.pdbx_description
1 polymer ?
#
loop_
_entity_poly.entity_id
_entity_poly.type
_entity_poly.pdbx_seq_one_letter_code
_entity_poly.pdbx_strand_id
1 'polypeptide(L)' 'MKLTEETVIKKYRENDILIKTIKQFYYDTEEEKAEHCKEMEHNGYNDSGQVKKNLGTIMKPEHVWFGSYYKFEVK' A
#
# COMPACT_ATOMS: atom_id res chain seq x y z
N MET A 1 9.81 9.49 -0.40
CA MET A 1 8.59 8.71 -0.08
C MET A 1 7.42 9.63 0.14
N LYS A 2 6.30 9.36 -0.54
CA LYS A 2 5.06 10.14 -0.39
C LYS A 2 3.86 9.20 -0.26
N LEU A 3 3.04 9.38 0.78
CA LEU A 3 1.72 8.74 0.86
C LEU A 3 0.85 9.33 -0.26
N THR A 4 0.34 8.46 -1.11
CA THR A 4 -0.40 8.85 -2.33
C THR A 4 -1.87 8.55 -2.21
N GLU A 5 -2.22 7.46 -1.53
CA GLU A 5 -3.60 7.04 -1.32
C GLU A 5 -3.69 6.29 0.00
N GLU A 6 -4.76 6.55 0.74
CA GLU A 6 -5.17 5.73 1.87
C GLU A 6 -6.64 5.33 1.67
N THR A 7 -6.88 4.02 1.67
CA THR A 7 -8.21 3.43 1.49
C THR A 7 -8.56 2.62 2.74
N VAL A 8 -9.68 2.96 3.36
CA VAL A 8 -10.23 2.24 4.51
C VAL A 8 -11.57 1.62 4.11
N ILE A 9 -11.63 0.29 4.14
CA ILE A 9 -12.83 -0.49 3.80
C ILE A 9 -13.38 -1.10 5.08
N LYS A 10 -14.64 -0.81 5.40
CA LYS A 10 -15.35 -1.42 6.54
C LYS A 10 -16.40 -2.38 6.03
N LYS A 11 -16.30 -3.64 6.44
CA LYS A 11 -17.29 -4.67 6.15
C LYS A 11 -18.05 -4.99 7.43
N TYR A 12 -19.28 -4.50 7.50
CA TYR A 12 -20.20 -4.76 8.61
C TYR A 12 -20.70 -6.20 8.52
N ARG A 13 -20.52 -6.95 9.60
CA ARG A 13 -21.05 -8.30 9.79
C ARG A 13 -22.01 -8.28 10.97
N GLU A 14 -22.65 -9.42 11.23
CA GLU A 14 -23.67 -9.53 12.27
C GLU A 14 -23.14 -9.22 13.67
N ASN A 15 -21.87 -9.59 13.97
CA ASN A 15 -21.27 -9.46 15.30
C ASN A 15 -20.03 -8.55 15.36
N ASP A 16 -19.49 -8.14 14.21
CA ASP A 16 -18.24 -7.39 14.14
C ASP A 16 -18.16 -6.51 12.89
N ILE A 17 -17.15 -5.66 12.85
CA ILE A 17 -16.76 -4.89 11.66
C ILE A 17 -15.33 -5.30 11.29
N LEU A 18 -15.17 -5.95 10.13
CA LEU A 18 -13.84 -6.15 9.54
C LEU A 18 -13.40 -4.86 8.85
N ILE A 19 -12.30 -4.28 9.33
CA ILE A 19 -11.68 -3.09 8.77
C ILE A 19 -10.43 -3.51 8.00
N LYS A 20 -10.37 -3.17 6.71
CA LYS A 20 -9.16 -3.29 5.88
C LYS A 20 -8.62 -1.89 5.61
N THR A 21 -7.39 -1.63 6.03
CA THR A 21 -6.68 -0.39 5.69
C THR A 21 -5.63 -0.70 4.65
N ILE A 22 -5.61 0.06 3.55
CA ILE A 22 -4.63 -0.01 2.47
C ILE A 22 -3.95 1.35 2.36
N LYS A 23 -2.62 1.38 2.39
CA LYS A 23 -1.82 2.59 2.19
C LYS A 23 -0.90 2.42 1.00
N GLN A 24 -0.93 3.39 0.09
CA GLN A 24 -0.14 3.38 -1.14
C GLN A 24 0.88 4.52 -1.16
N PHE A 25 2.10 4.22 -1.57
CA PHE A 25 3.21 5.14 -1.57
C PHE A 25 3.94 5.14 -2.90
N TYR A 26 4.46 6.31 -3.29
CA TYR A 26 5.50 6.43 -4.33
C TYR A 26 6.85 6.75 -3.69
N TYR A 27 7.89 6.19 -4.30
CA TYR A 27 9.27 6.32 -3.87
C TYR A 27 10.14 6.80 -5.01
N ASP A 28 11.23 7.48 -4.65
CA ASP A 28 12.20 7.96 -5.61
C ASP A 28 13.24 6.87 -5.93
N THR A 29 13.54 5.99 -4.96
CA THR A 29 14.51 4.90 -5.11
C THR A 29 14.00 3.54 -4.62
N GLU A 30 14.67 2.46 -5.01
CA GLU A 30 14.37 1.10 -4.56
C GLU A 30 14.75 0.90 -3.09
N GLU A 31 15.87 1.49 -2.67
CA GLU A 31 16.38 1.40 -1.30
C GLU A 31 15.39 2.02 -0.31
N GLU A 32 14.83 3.18 -0.65
CA GLU A 32 13.81 3.84 0.17
C GLU A 32 12.55 2.96 0.31
N LYS A 33 12.13 2.31 -0.79
CA LYS A 33 11.02 1.34 -0.76
C LYS A 33 11.36 0.16 0.15
N ALA A 34 12.55 -0.42 0.02
CA ALA A 34 12.96 -1.59 0.78
C ALA A 34 13.04 -1.32 2.30
N GLU A 35 13.51 -0.15 2.70
CA GLU A 35 13.51 0.28 4.10
C GLU A 35 12.10 0.47 4.64
N HIS A 36 11.24 1.20 3.92
CA HIS A 36 9.86 1.40 4.35
C HIS A 36 9.04 0.10 4.37
N CYS A 37 9.33 -0.85 3.48
CA CYS A 37 8.68 -2.16 3.48
C CYS A 37 8.88 -2.87 4.84
N LYS A 38 10.12 -2.86 5.36
CA LYS A 38 10.44 -3.45 6.67
C LYS A 38 9.71 -2.73 7.82
N GLU A 39 9.60 -1.40 7.73
CA GLU A 39 8.83 -0.61 8.71
C GLU A 39 7.34 -0.98 8.69
N MET A 40 6.75 -1.11 7.50
CA MET A 40 5.35 -1.46 7.35
C MET A 40 5.05 -2.88 7.85
N GLU A 41 5.93 -3.84 7.57
CA GLU A 41 5.86 -5.20 8.12
C GLU A 41 5.96 -5.20 9.64
N HIS A 42 6.90 -4.43 10.21
CA HIS A 42 7.00 -4.26 11.66
C HIS A 42 5.72 -3.68 12.28
N ASN A 43 5.05 -2.77 11.56
CA ASN A 43 3.78 -2.17 11.94
C ASN A 43 2.55 -3.08 11.66
N GLY A 44 2.77 -4.33 11.27
CA GLY A 44 1.71 -5.33 11.05
C GLY A 44 0.97 -5.21 9.71
N TYR A 45 1.51 -4.44 8.76
CA TYR A 45 1.01 -4.43 7.40
C TYR A 45 1.69 -5.53 6.57
N ASN A 46 0.96 -6.02 5.56
CA ASN A 46 1.47 -6.92 4.55
C ASN A 46 1.70 -6.12 3.25
N ASP A 47 2.81 -6.36 2.56
CA ASP A 47 3.02 -5.82 1.21
C ASP A 47 2.17 -6.58 0.19
N SER A 48 1.55 -5.85 -0.72
CA SER A 48 0.87 -6.39 -1.91
C SER A 48 1.84 -7.06 -2.91
N GLY A 49 3.14 -6.79 -2.79
CA GLY A 49 4.19 -7.31 -3.67
C GLY A 49 4.33 -6.54 -4.99
N GLN A 50 3.52 -5.51 -5.23
CA GLN A 50 3.66 -4.68 -6.41
C GLN A 50 4.85 -3.74 -6.27
N VAL A 51 5.80 -3.82 -7.20
CA VAL A 51 7.08 -3.10 -7.11
C VAL A 51 7.07 -1.77 -7.85
N LYS A 52 6.36 -1.70 -8.98
CA LYS A 52 6.24 -0.48 -9.81
C LYS A 52 4.80 -0.24 -10.21
N LYS A 53 4.46 1.04 -10.40
CA LYS A 53 3.16 1.48 -10.94
C LYS A 53 3.41 2.34 -12.17
N ASN A 54 2.65 2.09 -13.23
CA ASN A 54 2.63 2.97 -14.40
C ASN A 54 1.64 4.10 -14.13
N LEU A 55 2.12 5.34 -14.03
CA LEU A 55 1.30 6.56 -13.91
C LEU A 55 0.95 7.16 -15.28
N GLY A 56 1.67 6.74 -16.31
CA GLY A 56 1.46 7.16 -17.68
C GLY A 56 0.38 6.33 -18.39
N THR A 57 0.37 6.44 -19.71
CA THR A 57 -0.52 5.63 -20.56
C THR A 57 0.21 4.37 -21.03
N ILE A 58 -0.51 3.46 -21.68
CA ILE A 58 0.11 2.29 -22.34
C ILE A 58 1.14 2.74 -23.40
N MET A 59 0.84 3.83 -24.12
CA MET A 59 1.68 4.35 -25.21
C MET A 59 2.83 5.24 -24.72
N LYS A 60 2.70 5.81 -23.52
CA LYS A 60 3.71 6.67 -22.87
C LYS A 60 3.77 6.27 -21.40
N PRO A 61 4.46 5.16 -21.08
CA PRO A 61 4.52 4.67 -19.72
C PRO A 61 5.44 5.54 -18.87
N GLU A 62 5.05 5.76 -17.63
CA GLU A 62 5.83 6.47 -16.62
C GLU A 62 5.85 5.59 -15.36
N HIS A 63 6.97 4.91 -15.14
CA HIS A 63 7.09 3.95 -14.05
C HIS A 63 7.68 4.62 -12.82
N VAL A 64 7.00 4.47 -11.69
CA VAL A 64 7.49 4.87 -10.37
C VAL A 64 7.63 3.67 -9.45
N TRP A 65 8.54 3.76 -8.49
CA TRP A 65 8.59 2.79 -7.41
C TRP A 65 7.33 2.92 -6.56
N PHE A 66 6.71 1.78 -6.29
CA PHE A 66 5.40 1.71 -5.68
C PHE A 66 5.43 0.75 -4.51
N GLY A 67 4.69 1.07 -3.46
CA GLY A 67 4.42 0.17 -2.35
C GLY A 67 2.95 0.30 -1.97
N SER A 68 2.29 -0.84 -1.81
CA SER A 68 0.90 -0.91 -1.38
C SER A 68 0.79 -1.90 -0.24
N TYR A 69 0.48 -1.38 0.93
CA TYR A 69 0.52 -2.12 2.17
C TYR A 69 -0.87 -2.23 2.76
N TYR A 70 -1.26 -3.41 3.24
CA TYR A 70 -2.58 -3.63 3.81
C TYR A 70 -2.53 -4.31 5.17
N LYS A 71 -3.48 -3.95 6.04
CA LYS A 71 -3.73 -4.65 7.30
C LYS A 71 -5.21 -4.87 7.53
N PHE A 72 -5.52 -5.86 8.35
CA PHE A 72 -6.88 -6.18 8.76
C PHE A 72 -7.02 -6.02 10.27
N GLU A 73 -8.13 -5.43 10.68
CA GLU A 73 -8.51 -5.26 12.09
C GLU A 73 -9.98 -5.67 12.24
N VAL A 74 -10.34 -6.26 13.38
CA VAL A 74 -11.72 -6.60 13.73
C VAL A 74 -12.13 -5.71 14.90
N LYS A 75 -13.30 -5.06 14.79
CA LYS A 75 -13.84 -4.16 15.80
C LYS A 75 -15.27 -4.52 16.18
#